data_AF-A0A191TJA7-F1
#
_entry.id   AF-A0A191TJA7-F1
#
_cell.length_a   1.000
_cell.length_b   1.000
_cell.length_c   1.000
_cell.angle_alpha   90.00
_cell.angle_beta   90.00
_cell.angle_gamma   90.00
#
_symmetry.space_group_name_H-M   'P 1'
#
loop_
_entity.id
_entity.type
_entity.pdbx_description
1 polymer ?
#
loop_
_entity_poly.entity_id
_entity_poly.type
_entity_poly.pdbx_seq_one_letter_code
_entity_poly.pdbx_strand_id
1 'polypeptide(L)'
;MYVELLLKEQEQKFQSQFKTLPNDRLVECFNKQVRCLSGNTIRRVYLSALKNEFLNRDFDCSIVLNKYGLRVQQKVRLENNRLVYAN
;
A
#
# COMPACT_ATOMS: atom_id res chain seq x y z
N MET A 1 8.69 3.32 23.36
CA MET A 1 9.20 4.70 23.13
C MET A 1 10.14 4.82 21.93
N TYR A 2 11.38 4.29 21.91
CA TYR A 2 12.29 4.49 20.76
C TYR A 2 11.83 3.79 19.46
N VAL A 3 11.36 2.54 19.54
CA VAL A 3 10.88 1.78 18.39
C VAL A 3 9.63 2.42 17.75
N GLU A 4 8.71 2.95 18.55
CA GLU A 4 7.50 3.62 18.06
C GLU A 4 7.84 4.92 17.32
N LEU A 5 8.82 5.67 17.81
CA LEU A 5 9.33 6.86 17.13
C LEU A 5 9.88 6.50 15.74
N LEU A 6 10.73 5.46 15.67
CA LEU A 6 11.28 4.98 14.40
C LEU A 6 10.19 4.52 13.42
N LEU A 7 9.17 3.80 13.90
CA LEU A 7 8.06 3.37 13.04
C LEU A 7 7.27 4.57 12.50
N LYS A 8 7.07 5.61 13.31
CA LYS A 8 6.39 6.84 12.90
C LYS A 8 7.20 7.61 11.86
N GLU A 9 8.51 7.72 12.04
CA GLU A 9 9.40 8.34 11.03
C GLU A 9 9.37 7.57 9.71
N GLN A 10 9.36 6.24 9.76
CA GLN A 10 9.26 5.41 8.56
C GLN A 10 7.91 5.55 7.88
N GLU A 11 6.82 5.61 8.64
CA GLU A 11 5.49 5.87 8.11
C GLU A 11 5.46 7.21 7.34
N GLN A 12 5.98 8.28 7.94
CA GLN A 12 6.05 9.60 7.32
C GLN A 12 6.88 9.58 6.02
N LYS A 13 8.02 8.87 6.01
CA LYS A 13 8.82 8.69 4.79
C LYS A 13 8.03 7.99 3.69
N PHE A 14 7.34 6.89 4.00
CA PHE A 14 6.53 6.18 3.01
C PHE A 14 5.37 7.05 2.50
N GLN A 15 4.67 7.76 3.38
CA GLN A 15 3.59 8.67 2.98
C GLN A 15 4.10 9.77 2.05
N SER A 16 5.21 10.44 2.39
CA SER A 16 5.81 11.48 1.55
C SER A 16 6.28 10.93 0.20
N GLN A 17 6.86 9.74 0.18
CA GLN A 17 7.24 9.07 -1.06
C GLN A 17 6.01 8.75 -1.92
N PHE A 18 4.96 8.16 -1.34
CA PHE A 18 3.80 7.74 -2.10
C PHE A 18 3.02 8.92 -2.70
N LYS A 19 2.92 10.05 -1.97
CA LYS A 19 2.28 11.27 -2.48
C LYS A 19 2.89 11.79 -3.77
N THR A 20 4.20 11.61 -3.99
CA THR A 20 4.89 12.10 -5.18
C THR A 20 4.90 11.11 -6.34
N LEU A 21 4.51 9.84 -6.11
CA LEU A 21 4.49 8.82 -7.15
C LEU A 21 3.27 8.98 -8.07
N PRO A 22 3.42 8.76 -9.38
CA PRO A 22 2.27 8.61 -10.27
C PRO A 22 1.50 7.32 -9.94
N ASN A 23 0.22 7.27 -10.33
CA ASN A 23 -0.70 6.18 -10.01
C ASN A 23 -0.13 4.79 -10.35
N ASP A 24 0.47 4.63 -11.53
CA ASP A 24 1.03 3.33 -11.97
C ASP A 24 2.17 2.86 -11.06
N ARG A 25 3.03 3.78 -10.61
CA ARG A 25 4.13 3.46 -9.68
C ARG A 25 3.61 3.11 -8.29
N LEU A 26 2.52 3.73 -7.86
CA LEU A 26 1.88 3.39 -6.59
C LEU A 26 1.29 1.97 -6.64
N VAL A 27 0.69 1.59 -7.77
CA VAL A 27 0.21 0.21 -8.00
C VAL A 27 1.37 -0.78 -8.09
N GLU A 28 2.48 -0.42 -8.73
CA GLU A 28 3.70 -1.24 -8.73
C GLU A 28 4.24 -1.48 -7.31
N CYS A 29 4.22 -0.46 -6.45
CA CYS A 29 4.59 -0.60 -5.05
C CYS A 29 3.76 -1.66 -4.33
N PHE A 30 2.43 -1.69 -4.56
CA PHE A 30 1.57 -2.75 -4.05
C PHE A 30 1.94 -4.12 -4.64
N ASN A 31 2.09 -4.20 -5.96
CA ASN A 31 2.39 -5.44 -6.67
C ASN A 31 3.73 -6.07 -6.26
N LYS A 32 4.71 -5.26 -5.84
CA LYS A 32 5.97 -5.74 -5.25
C LYS A 32 5.78 -6.41 -3.89
N GLN A 33 4.71 -6.08 -3.16
CA GLN A 33 4.40 -6.73 -1.88
C GLN A 33 3.63 -8.04 -2.04
N VAL A 34 3.02 -8.30 -3.21
CA VAL A 34 2.27 -9.53 -3.46
C VAL A 34 3.17 -10.75 -3.31
N ARG A 35 2.69 -11.77 -2.58
CA ARG A 35 3.41 -13.03 -2.27
C ARG A 35 4.74 -12.88 -1.53
N CYS A 36 5.09 -11.68 -1.06
CA CYS A 36 6.24 -11.53 -0.17
C CYS A 36 5.88 -12.10 1.22
N LEU A 37 6.64 -13.11 1.65
CA LEU A 37 6.35 -13.95 2.82
C LEU A 37 6.73 -13.31 4.17
N SER A 38 7.45 -12.18 4.15
CA SER A 38 7.86 -11.51 5.38
C SER A 38 6.68 -10.79 6.02
N GLY A 39 6.43 -11.05 7.31
CA GLY A 39 5.33 -10.45 8.08
C GLY A 39 5.78 -9.36 9.06
N ASN A 40 6.90 -8.69 8.81
CA ASN A 40 7.53 -7.80 9.78
C ASN A 40 6.77 -6.47 9.99
N THR A 41 7.03 -5.82 11.12
CA THR A 41 6.33 -4.59 11.55
C THR A 41 6.49 -3.46 10.53
N ILE A 42 7.68 -3.29 9.94
CA ILE A 42 7.93 -2.22 8.97
C ILE A 42 7.09 -2.40 7.68
N ARG A 43 6.87 -3.64 7.25
CA ARG A 43 5.99 -3.93 6.11
C ARG A 43 4.54 -3.60 6.42
N ARG A 44 4.08 -3.83 7.66
CA ARG A 44 2.72 -3.41 8.06
C ARG A 44 2.56 -1.89 7.97
N VAL A 45 3.58 -1.14 8.42
CA VAL A 45 3.61 0.33 8.28
C VAL A 45 3.59 0.75 6.81
N TYR A 46 4.41 0.11 5.96
CA TYR A 46 4.43 0.35 4.52
C TYR A 46 3.05 0.13 3.86
N LEU A 47 2.41 -1.00 4.15
CA LEU A 47 1.09 -1.34 3.60
C LEU A 47 -0.02 -0.42 4.12
N SER A 48 0.08 0.03 5.37
CA SER A 48 -0.83 1.03 5.95
C SER A 48 -0.71 2.37 5.22
N ALA A 49 0.52 2.87 5.04
CA ALA A 49 0.76 4.10 4.29
C ALA A 49 0.26 3.99 2.84
N LEU A 50 0.45 2.84 2.19
CA LEU A 50 0.00 2.59 0.83
C LEU A 50 -1.53 2.55 0.72
N LYS A 51 -2.20 1.91 1.69
CA LYS A 51 -3.66 1.92 1.81
C LYS A 51 -4.18 3.35 1.91
N ASN A 52 -3.59 4.15 2.79
CA ASN A 52 -4.03 5.53 3.00
C ASN A 52 -3.88 6.35 1.72
N GLU A 53 -2.78 6.16 0.98
CA GLU A 53 -2.62 6.86 -0.30
C GLU A 53 -3.64 6.41 -1.36
N PHE A 54 -3.97 5.11 -1.45
CA PHE A 54 -5.06 4.65 -2.34
C PHE A 54 -6.40 5.30 -1.99
N LEU A 55 -6.72 5.40 -0.70
CA LEU A 55 -7.94 6.07 -0.24
C LEU A 55 -7.93 7.57 -0.52
N ASN A 56 -6.78 8.24 -0.33
CA ASN A 56 -6.64 9.67 -0.61
C ASN A 56 -6.77 10.02 -2.10
N ARG A 57 -6.51 9.06 -3.00
CA ARG A 57 -6.68 9.22 -4.46
C ARG A 57 -8.04 8.72 -4.95
N ASP A 58 -8.96 8.43 -4.04
CA ASP A 58 -10.30 7.92 -4.34
C ASP A 58 -10.29 6.63 -5.17
N PHE A 59 -9.25 5.80 -5.04
CA PHE A 59 -9.20 4.52 -5.75
C PHE A 59 -10.25 3.56 -5.16
N ASP A 60 -11.06 2.95 -6.04
CA ASP A 60 -11.83 1.76 -5.63
C ASP A 60 -10.86 0.58 -5.45
N CYS A 61 -10.42 0.40 -4.21
CA CYS A 61 -9.52 -0.67 -3.78
C CYS A 61 -10.24 -1.82 -3.06
N SER A 62 -11.57 -1.89 -3.18
CA SER A 62 -12.42 -2.88 -2.48
C SER A 62 -11.98 -4.33 -2.69
N ILE A 63 -11.47 -4.67 -3.88
CA ILE A 63 -11.02 -6.03 -4.21
C ILE A 63 -9.82 -6.49 -3.37
N VAL A 64 -8.97 -5.56 -2.92
CA VAL A 64 -7.76 -5.83 -2.14
C VAL A 64 -7.86 -5.28 -0.73
N LEU A 65 -9.01 -4.76 -0.30
CA LEU A 65 -9.21 -4.20 1.04
C LEU A 65 -10.07 -5.12 1.91
N ASN A 66 -9.70 -5.27 3.18
CA ASN A 66 -10.56 -5.86 4.21
C ASN A 66 -10.44 -5.11 5.54
N LYS A 67 -11.18 -5.59 6.54
CA LYS A 67 -11.18 -5.02 7.91
C LYS A 67 -9.79 -4.97 8.57
N TYR A 68 -8.82 -5.75 8.09
CA TYR A 68 -7.47 -5.85 8.62
C TYR A 68 -6.42 -5.11 7.77
N GLY A 69 -6.78 -4.58 6.59
CA GLY A 69 -5.87 -3.88 5.69
C GLY A 69 -5.87 -4.44 4.27
N LEU A 70 -4.71 -4.39 3.61
CA LEU A 70 -4.54 -4.79 2.22
C LEU A 70 -4.29 -6.31 2.07
N ARG A 71 -5.01 -6.96 1.16
CA ARG A 71 -4.85 -8.36 0.75
C ARG A 71 -3.80 -8.45 -0.35
N VAL A 72 -2.60 -8.89 0.00
CA VAL A 72 -1.44 -8.99 -0.91
C VAL A 72 -1.30 -10.37 -1.58
N GLN A 73 -2.42 -10.95 -2.04
CA GLN A 73 -2.47 -12.31 -2.61
C GLN A 73 -2.27 -12.33 -4.13
N GLN A 74 -2.77 -11.30 -4.82
CA GLN A 74 -2.74 -11.20 -6.28
C GLN A 74 -2.37 -9.77 -6.70
N LYS A 75 -1.66 -9.67 -7.82
CA LYS A 75 -1.32 -8.39 -8.43
C LYS A 75 -2.56 -7.71 -8.97
N VAL A 76 -2.51 -6.39 -9.03
CA VAL A 76 -3.60 -5.55 -9.54
C VAL A 76 -3.06 -4.57 -10.59
N ARG A 77 -3.98 -3.98 -11.33
CA ARG A 77 -3.77 -2.83 -12.21
C ARG A 77 -4.87 -1.81 -11.95
N LEU A 78 -4.63 -0.55 -12.29
CA LEU A 78 -5.63 0.51 -12.15
C LEU A 78 -6.37 0.68 -13.49
N GLU A 79 -7.70 0.65 -13.44
CA GLU A 79 -8.58 0.95 -14.57
C GLU A 79 -9.66 1.91 -14.10
N ASN A 80 -9.83 3.06 -14.75
CA ASN A 80 -10.89 4.02 -14.43
C ASN A 80 -11.01 4.32 -12.91
N ASN A 81 -9.87 4.58 -12.27
CA ASN A 81 -9.74 4.80 -10.82
C ASN A 81 -10.13 3.60 -9.92
N ARG A 82 -10.21 2.39 -10.48
CA ARG A 82 -10.52 1.15 -9.76
C ARG A 82 -9.39 0.15 -9.89
N LEU A 83 -9.03 -0.48 -8.77
CA LEU A 83 -8.12 -1.62 -8.79
C LEU A 83 -8.87 -2.85 -9.30
N VAL A 84 -8.29 -3.51 -10.29
CA VAL A 84 -8.74 -4.80 -10.82
C VAL A 84 -7.60 -5.79 -10.76
N TYR A 85 -7.90 -7.08 -10.64
CA TYR A 85 -6.85 -8.09 -10.69
C TYR A 85 -6.13 -8.08 -12.04
N ALA A 86 -4.81 -8.15 -11.99
CA ALA A 86 -3.99 -8.40 -13.17
C ALA A 86 -3.98 -9.91 -13.42
N ASN A 87 -4.37 -10.30 -14.63
CA ASN A 87 -4.27 -11.68 -15.13
C ASN A 87 -2.81 -12.06 -15.35
#